data_AF-A0A0L6JM03-F1
#
_entry.id   AF-A0A0L6JM03-F1
#
_cell.length_a   1.000
_cell.length_b   1.000
_cell.length_c   1.000
_cell.angle_alpha   90.00
_cell.angle_beta   90.00
_cell.angle_gamma   90.00
#
_symmetry.space_group_name_H-M   'P 1'
#
loop_
_entity.id
_entity.type
_entity.pdbx_description
1 polymer ?
#
loop_
_entity_poly.entity_id
_entity_poly.type
_entity_poly.pdbx_seq_one_letter_code
_entity_poly.pdbx_strand_id
1 'polypeptide(L)' 'MNMDKIYSFYKSHKGEVNGAIIGFLIAVSILIIGVLKFIFIVICMAVGYYIGKVLSVDKDYLRKFLDKIFPPGTLR' A
#
# COMPACT_ATOMS: atom_id res chain seq x y z
N MET A 1 -24.86 -17.64 19.69
CA MET A 1 -24.71 -16.49 18.76
C MET A 1 -24.64 -17.08 17.35
N ASN A 2 -25.68 -16.91 16.52
CA ASN A 2 -25.68 -17.50 15.17
C ASN A 2 -24.66 -16.78 14.30
N MET A 3 -23.60 -17.50 13.91
CA MET A 3 -22.56 -17.01 13.01
C MET A 3 -23.16 -16.50 11.68
N ASP A 4 -24.30 -17.02 11.28
CA ASP A 4 -25.03 -16.62 10.07
C ASP A 4 -25.54 -15.17 10.14
N LYS A 5 -25.97 -14.71 11.32
CA LYS A 5 -26.44 -13.33 11.53
C LYS A 5 -25.28 -12.34 11.54
N ILE A 6 -24.14 -12.73 12.10
CA ILE A 6 -22.94 -11.88 12.13
C ILE A 6 -22.38 -11.74 10.71
N TYR A 7 -22.35 -12.84 9.95
CA TYR A 7 -21.85 -12.85 8.58
C TYR A 7 -22.73 -12.04 7.63
N SER A 8 -24.06 -12.13 7.75
CA SER A 8 -24.97 -11.32 6.93
C SER A 8 -24.89 -9.84 7.28
N PHE A 9 -24.76 -9.50 8.56
CA PHE A 9 -24.56 -8.12 9.03
C PHE A 9 -23.24 -7.54 8.51
N TYR A 10 -22.14 -8.31 8.64
CA TYR A 10 -20.85 -7.94 8.06
C TYR A 10 -20.95 -7.75 6.54
N LYS A 11 -21.69 -8.62 5.83
CA LYS A 11 -21.87 -8.51 4.38
C LYS A 11 -22.62 -7.25 3.95
N SER A 12 -23.55 -6.78 4.78
CA SER A 12 -24.30 -5.54 4.53
C SER A 12 -23.46 -4.29 4.78
N HIS A 13 -22.50 -4.34 5.70
CA HIS A 13 -21.70 -3.20 6.17
C HIS A 13 -20.18 -3.39 5.97
N LYS A 14 -19.77 -4.17 4.95
CA LYS A 14 -18.34 -4.52 4.74
C LYS A 14 -17.43 -3.31 4.64
N GLY A 15 -17.91 -2.23 3.99
CA GLY A 15 -17.15 -1.01 3.82
C GLY A 15 -16.84 -0.30 5.15
N GLU A 16 -17.86 -0.17 6.02
CA GLU A 16 -17.73 0.49 7.32
C GLU A 16 -16.85 -0.33 8.27
N VAL A 17 -17.03 -1.65 8.29
CA VAL A 17 -16.24 -2.52 9.17
C VAL A 17 -14.78 -2.59 8.71
N ASN A 18 -14.52 -2.76 7.40
CA ASN A 18 -13.14 -2.70 6.91
C ASN A 18 -12.52 -1.32 7.12
N GLY A 19 -13.28 -0.25 6.90
CA GLY A 19 -12.82 1.12 7.15
C GLY A 19 -12.42 1.33 8.60
N ALA A 20 -13.23 0.86 9.54
CA ALA A 20 -12.92 0.92 10.97
C ALA A 20 -11.68 0.10 11.35
N ILE A 21 -11.55 -1.12 10.81
CA ILE A 21 -10.37 -1.97 11.06
C ILE A 21 -9.09 -1.32 10.51
N ILE A 22 -9.15 -0.79 9.29
CA ILE A 22 -8.01 -0.12 8.66
C ILE A 22 -7.65 1.17 9.42
N GLY A 23 -8.66 1.98 9.76
CA GLY A 23 -8.46 3.21 10.53
C GLY A 23 -7.86 2.93 11.91
N PHE A 24 -8.30 1.86 12.57
CA PHE A 24 -7.73 1.41 13.84
C PHE A 24 -6.26 1.00 13.70
N LEU A 25 -5.92 0.23 12.66
CA LEU A 25 -4.54 -0.18 12.38
C LEU A 25 -3.62 1.03 12.15
N ILE A 26 -4.10 2.02 11.40
CA ILE A 26 -3.38 3.27 11.13
C ILE A 26 -3.21 4.07 12.42
N ALA A 27 -4.26 4.21 13.23
CA ALA A 27 -4.22 4.91 14.50
C ALA A 27 -3.23 4.28 15.49
N VAL A 28 -3.23 2.94 15.61
CA VAL A 28 -2.24 2.20 16.42
C VAL A 28 -0.83 2.43 15.91
N SER A 29 -0.62 2.41 14.60
CA SER A 29 0.69 2.68 13.99
C SER A 29 1.20 4.09 14.31
N ILE A 30 0.31 5.09 14.25
CA ILE A 30 0.61 6.48 14.62
C ILE A 30 0.96 6.58 16.11
N LEU A 31 0.29 5.83 16.98
CA LEU A 31 0.53 5.84 18.42
C LEU A 31 1.90 5.23 18.79
N ILE A 32 2.32 4.17 18.10
CA ILE A 32 3.63 3.51 18.32
C ILE A 32 4.78 4.36 17.77
N ILE A 33 4.64 4.87 16.55
CA ILE A 33 5.71 5.54 15.81
C ILE A 33 5.79 7.04 16.20
N GLY A 34 4.65 7.65 16.48
CA GLY A 34 4.45 9.09 16.71
C GLY A 34 3.90 9.80 15.46
N VAL A 35 3.03 10.79 15.67
CA VAL A 35 2.32 11.54 14.60
C VAL A 35 3.29 12.17 13.59
N LEU A 36 4.38 12.80 14.06
CA LEU A 36 5.36 13.47 13.21
C LEU A 36 6.11 12.48 12.31
N LYS A 37 6.46 11.31 12.84
CA LYS A 37 7.17 10.27 12.08
C LYS A 37 6.23 9.60 11.05
N PHE A 38 4.96 9.41 11.39
CA PHE A 38 3.97 8.89 10.44
C PHE A 38 3.77 9.85 9.25
N ILE A 39 3.67 11.15 9.49
CA ILE A 39 3.60 12.16 8.42
C ILE A 39 4.84 12.11 7.52
N PHE A 40 6.04 11.98 8.10
CA PHE A 40 7.27 11.84 7.31
C PHE A 40 7.23 10.60 6.40
N ILE A 41 6.77 9.46 6.92
CA ILE A 41 6.62 8.22 6.15
C ILE A 41 5.60 8.40 5.02
N VAL A 42 4.44 9.02 5.30
CA VAL A 42 3.40 9.26 4.28
C VAL A 42 3.91 10.17 3.17
N ILE A 43 4.63 11.24 3.51
CA ILE A 43 5.23 12.14 2.53
C ILE A 43 6.28 11.39 1.69
N CYS A 44 7.17 10.63 2.33
CA CYS A 44 8.18 9.86 1.63
C CYS A 44 7.56 8.80 0.71
N MET A 45 6.48 8.16 1.14
CA MET A 45 5.71 7.21 0.34
C MET A 45 5.04 7.89 -0.86
N ALA A 46 4.43 9.07 -0.67
CA ALA A 46 3.83 9.84 -1.76
C ALA A 46 4.87 10.28 -2.79
N VAL A 47 6.03 10.76 -2.34
CA VAL A 47 7.16 11.12 -3.20
C VAL A 47 7.68 9.91 -3.95
N GLY A 48 7.92 8.79 -3.25
CA GLY A 48 8.36 7.54 -3.87
C GLY A 48 7.35 7.00 -4.90
N TYR A 49 6.06 7.09 -4.61
CA TYR A 49 4.99 6.73 -5.55
C TYR A 49 4.98 7.64 -6.77
N TYR A 50 5.14 8.95 -6.59
CA TYR A 50 5.17 9.90 -7.71
C TYR A 50 6.37 9.66 -8.61
N ILE A 51 7.56 9.51 -8.03
CA ILE A 51 8.80 9.16 -8.76
C ILE A 51 8.64 7.81 -9.46
N GLY A 52 8.14 6.80 -8.75
CA GLY A 52 7.89 5.47 -9.29
C GLY A 52 6.88 5.49 -10.44
N LYS A 53 5.82 6.28 -10.34
CA LYS A 53 4.82 6.47 -11.40
C LYS A 53 5.42 7.17 -12.62
N VAL A 54 6.22 8.22 -12.43
CA VAL A 54 6.92 8.92 -13.52
C VAL A 54 7.87 7.97 -14.25
N LEU A 55 8.65 7.17 -13.50
CA LEU A 55 9.50 6.14 -14.09
C LEU A 55 8.65 5.07 -14.80
N SER A 56 7.53 4.66 -14.22
CA SER A 56 6.69 3.58 -14.74
C SER A 56 5.81 3.97 -15.92
N VAL A 57 5.56 5.26 -16.14
CA VAL A 57 4.90 5.77 -17.36
C VAL A 57 5.77 5.48 -18.58
N ASP A 58 7.09 5.53 -18.41
CA ASP A 58 8.08 5.24 -19.44
C ASP A 58 8.58 3.79 -19.26
N LYS A 59 7.71 2.82 -19.60
CA LYS A 59 8.03 1.38 -19.52
C LYS A 59 9.37 1.04 -20.18
N ASP A 60 9.73 1.74 -21.25
CA ASP A 60 11.02 1.55 -21.94
C ASP A 60 12.22 2.05 -21.13
N TYR A 61 12.09 3.10 -20.31
CA TYR A 61 13.17 3.54 -19.43
C TYR A 61 13.34 2.63 -18.23
N LEU A 62 12.25 2.18 -17.60
CA LEU A 62 12.36 1.17 -16.55
C LEU A 62 12.98 -0.11 -17.08
N ARG A 63 12.58 -0.57 -18.27
CA ARG A 63 13.14 -1.78 -18.88
C ARG A 63 14.62 -1.61 -19.22
N LYS A 64 15.04 -0.48 -19.79
CA LYS A 64 16.46 -0.17 -20.03
C LYS A 64 17.28 0.00 -18.76
N PHE A 65 16.72 0.59 -17.71
CA PHE A 65 17.39 0.76 -16.41
C PHE A 65 17.51 -0.57 -15.68
N LEU A 66 16.47 -1.42 -15.76
CA LEU A 66 16.46 -2.77 -15.21
C LEU A 66 17.40 -3.69 -15.99
N ASP A 67 17.46 -3.60 -17.32
CA ASP A 67 18.43 -4.34 -18.16
C ASP A 67 19.88 -3.91 -17.87
N LYS A 68 20.10 -2.67 -17.41
CA LYS A 68 21.42 -2.16 -17.02
C LYS A 68 21.83 -2.59 -15.61
N ILE A 69 20.87 -2.76 -14.70
CA ILE A 69 21.11 -3.18 -13.31
C ILE A 69 21.11 -4.72 -13.17
N PHE A 70 20.30 -5.40 -13.99
CA PHE A 70 20.22 -6.85 -14.15
C PHE A 70 20.76 -7.20 -15.54
N PRO A 71 22.08 -7.47 -15.68
CA PRO A 71 22.60 -8.00 -16.94
C PRO A 71 21.81 -9.26 -17.31
N PRO A 72 21.43 -9.42 -18.59
CA PRO A 72 20.52 -10.47 -19.04
C PRO A 72 21.14 -11.85 -18.78
N GLY A 73 20.67 -12.50 -17.71
CA GLY A 73 20.93 -13.90 -17.42
C GLY A 73 19.75 -14.74 -17.88
N THR A 74 19.82 -15.22 -19.13
CA THR A 74 19.25 -16.51 -19.59
C THR A 74 17.95 -16.96 -18.90
N LEU A 75 16.82 -16.37 -19.28
CA LEU A 75 15.55 -17.10 -19.24
C LEU A 75 15.16 -17.40 -20.68
N ARG A 76 15.66 -18.54 -21.14
CA ARG A 76 15.15 -19.28 -22.31
C ARG A 76 13.84 -19.95 -21.94
#